data_AF-A0A8H4FHD8-F1
#
_entry.id   AF-A0A8H4FHD8-F1
#
_cell.length_a   1.000
_cell.length_b   1.000
_cell.length_c   1.000
_cell.angle_alpha   90.00
_cell.angle_beta   90.00
_cell.angle_gamma   90.00
#
_symmetry.space_group_name_H-M   'P 1'
#
loop_
_entity.id
_entity.type
_entity.pdbx_description
1 polymer ?
#
loop_
_entity_poly.entity_id
_entity_poly.type
_entity_poly.pdbx_seq_one_letter_code
_entity_poly.pdbx_strand_id
1 'polypeptide(L)'
;MASTEDEYIPGDRDALYSPGRSLVLNSHQAPPPYGHMYPNPHNLRPADMALSDDESVLSRTRQVFKETNRPHGFSQIAQIDRYAQLHVTIIKAIPGNRGQGDFSGPVNLLGRVTKASSKQNLSVGDLTFIKVFDPLLWWKDVELLDRCLKVTTRADMAFCDEVGAYSFLQQKGLTGFPHLAPELFGSWTAAVTSSNPEFEGQTRHVGVLALEYIDGYQLDKLFTPMERPRASSVQFYEDTDTPVSFNTDEATRMDVMAKLLGGNMQQEFAGITHGDIHPRSVIVSMRNGNTILDSPRVALVGWRTSVVDSIAREPQAAFAYYSKPPHPWRRYNIVRLRPFLGWISRDWQASAQYPRHSPQLNRWMFDTFGSLHNPDNPDFQTWAEQCILDKAFGGLTVTTDAATPSI
;
A
#
# COMPACT_ATOMS: atom_id res chain seq x y z
N MET A 1 -0.84 11.25 -34.22
CA MET A 1 0.38 12.07 -34.08
C MET A 1 0.48 12.45 -32.62
N ALA A 2 1.65 12.34 -31.98
CA ALA A 2 1.81 12.92 -30.65
C ALA A 2 1.63 14.43 -30.79
N SER A 3 0.78 15.04 -29.97
CA SER A 3 0.69 16.50 -29.91
C SER A 3 2.05 17.03 -29.45
N THR A 4 2.55 18.08 -30.10
CA THR A 4 3.78 18.79 -29.70
C THR A 4 3.72 19.26 -28.24
N GLU A 5 2.51 19.44 -27.70
CA GLU A 5 2.28 19.81 -26.29
C GLU A 5 2.71 18.71 -25.30
N ASP A 6 2.68 17.43 -25.69
CA ASP A 6 3.05 16.28 -24.85
C ASP A 6 4.59 16.08 -24.78
N GLU A 7 5.37 16.75 -25.63
CA GLU A 7 6.84 16.60 -25.68
C GLU A 7 7.54 17.17 -24.44
N TYR A 8 6.87 18.08 -23.72
CA TYR A 8 7.38 18.73 -22.50
C TYR A 8 7.17 17.91 -21.23
N ILE A 9 6.43 16.80 -21.29
CA ILE A 9 6.08 15.98 -20.12
C ILE A 9 7.31 15.50 -19.33
N PRO A 10 8.40 14.99 -19.97
CA PRO A 10 9.62 14.65 -19.24
C PRO A 10 10.25 15.86 -18.55
N GLY A 11 10.30 17.00 -19.24
CA GLY A 11 10.81 18.26 -18.71
C GLY A 11 10.03 18.76 -17.50
N ASP A 12 8.69 18.62 -17.52
CA ASP A 12 7.82 18.95 -16.38
C ASP A 12 8.19 18.11 -15.15
N ARG A 13 8.37 16.79 -15.31
CA ARG A 13 8.75 15.94 -14.17
C ARG A 13 10.07 16.40 -13.56
N ASP A 14 11.10 16.58 -14.39
CA ASP A 14 12.44 16.88 -13.91
C ASP A 14 12.53 18.29 -13.32
N ALA A 15 11.83 19.26 -13.91
CA ALA A 15 11.80 20.62 -13.42
C ALA A 15 11.03 20.77 -12.10
N LEU A 16 9.87 20.09 -11.96
CA LEU A 16 8.96 20.25 -10.82
C LEU A 16 9.34 19.39 -9.62
N TYR A 17 9.85 18.17 -9.87
CA TYR A 17 10.05 17.16 -8.83
C TYR A 17 11.53 16.85 -8.55
N SER A 18 12.44 17.73 -8.93
CA SER A 18 13.87 17.62 -8.65
C SER A 18 14.23 18.00 -7.21
N PRO A 19 15.37 17.49 -6.70
CA PRO A 19 15.95 17.94 -5.43
C PRO A 19 16.04 19.46 -5.31
N GLY A 20 15.74 19.99 -4.11
CA GLY A 20 15.76 21.42 -3.80
C GLY A 20 14.48 22.18 -4.18
N ARG A 21 13.62 21.61 -5.04
CA ARG A 21 12.29 22.19 -5.32
C ARG A 21 11.38 22.06 -4.11
N SER A 22 10.41 22.96 -4.00
CA SER A 22 9.44 22.97 -2.90
C SER A 22 8.02 22.74 -3.42
N LEU A 23 7.25 21.96 -2.67
CA LEU A 23 5.83 21.74 -2.88
C LEU A 23 5.05 22.40 -1.75
N VAL A 24 4.01 23.14 -2.12
CA VAL A 24 3.01 23.66 -1.19
C VAL A 24 1.81 22.73 -1.23
N LEU A 25 1.57 22.03 -0.13
CA LEU A 25 0.52 21.06 0.02
C LEU A 25 -0.67 21.71 0.73
N ASN A 26 -1.80 21.78 0.05
CA ASN A 26 -3.07 22.28 0.58
C ASN A 26 -3.91 21.10 1.04
N SER A 27 -4.51 21.21 2.23
CA SER A 27 -5.31 20.14 2.81
C SER A 27 -6.43 19.75 1.85
N HIS A 28 -6.60 18.45 1.65
CA HIS A 28 -7.62 17.90 0.79
C HIS A 28 -8.31 16.75 1.52
N GLN A 29 -9.61 16.63 1.34
CA GLN A 29 -10.36 15.51 1.84
C GLN A 29 -10.67 14.62 0.63
N ALA A 30 -9.80 13.62 0.42
CA ALA A 30 -10.02 12.68 -0.66
C ALA A 30 -11.39 11.99 -0.46
N PRO A 31 -12.18 11.85 -1.54
CA PRO A 31 -13.37 11.01 -1.54
C PRO A 31 -13.06 9.56 -1.12
N PRO A 32 -14.08 8.78 -0.72
CA PRO A 32 -13.92 7.34 -0.56
C PRO A 32 -13.33 6.69 -1.83
N PRO A 33 -12.58 5.57 -1.69
CA PRO A 33 -12.14 4.75 -2.82
C PRO A 33 -13.25 4.50 -3.83
N TYR A 34 -12.90 4.48 -5.12
CA TYR A 34 -13.87 4.30 -6.19
C TYR A 34 -13.24 3.69 -7.45
N GLY A 35 -14.05 2.99 -8.26
CA GLY A 35 -13.59 2.40 -9.52
C GLY A 35 -13.93 0.93 -9.63
N HIS A 36 -12.96 0.08 -10.01
CA HIS A 36 -13.21 -1.34 -10.30
C HIS A 36 -13.72 -2.11 -9.09
N MET A 37 -13.11 -1.89 -7.92
CA MET A 37 -13.43 -2.63 -6.70
C MET A 37 -14.46 -1.91 -5.80
N TYR A 38 -14.75 -0.64 -6.10
CA TYR A 38 -15.50 0.27 -5.23
C TYR A 38 -16.61 0.99 -6.00
N PRO A 39 -17.75 1.32 -5.37
CA PRO A 39 -18.81 2.08 -6.03
C PRO A 39 -18.29 3.46 -6.48
N ASN A 40 -18.82 3.97 -7.59
CA ASN A 40 -18.51 5.33 -8.01
C ASN A 40 -19.15 6.34 -7.05
N PRO A 41 -18.53 7.51 -6.82
CA PRO A 41 -19.16 8.59 -6.06
C PRO A 41 -20.50 8.98 -6.70
N HIS A 42 -21.50 9.29 -5.88
CA HIS A 42 -22.84 9.65 -6.34
C HIS A 42 -22.86 10.86 -7.29
N ASN A 43 -21.86 11.74 -7.19
CA ASN A 43 -21.68 12.92 -8.00
C ASN A 43 -20.73 12.73 -9.21
N LEU A 44 -20.25 11.50 -9.47
CA LEU A 44 -19.36 11.20 -10.59
C LEU A 44 -20.03 10.21 -11.52
N ARG A 45 -20.48 10.67 -12.69
CA ARG A 45 -21.13 9.79 -13.67
C ARG A 45 -20.07 9.07 -14.50
N PRO A 46 -20.36 7.85 -15.01
CA PRO A 46 -19.44 7.13 -15.89
C PRO A 46 -18.97 7.95 -17.11
N ALA A 47 -19.84 8.80 -17.67
CA ALA A 47 -19.48 9.68 -18.79
C ALA A 47 -18.41 10.72 -18.40
N ASP A 48 -18.38 11.18 -17.15
CA ASP A 48 -17.41 12.16 -16.66
C ASP A 48 -16.02 11.54 -16.44
N MET A 49 -15.96 10.20 -16.35
CA MET A 49 -14.75 9.41 -16.16
C MET A 49 -14.03 9.07 -17.48
N ALA A 50 -14.75 9.11 -18.60
CA ALA A 50 -14.24 8.87 -19.94
C ALA A 50 -13.83 10.19 -20.63
N LEU A 51 -13.14 10.08 -21.76
CA LEU A 51 -12.93 11.23 -22.65
C LEU A 51 -14.26 11.57 -23.33
N SER A 52 -14.67 12.82 -23.26
CA SER A 52 -15.72 13.33 -24.17
C SER A 52 -15.19 13.43 -25.60
N ASP A 53 -16.09 13.58 -26.57
CA ASP A 53 -15.70 13.83 -27.97
C ASP A 53 -14.76 15.04 -28.09
N ASP A 54 -15.07 16.13 -27.37
CA ASP A 54 -14.22 17.32 -27.29
C ASP A 54 -12.85 17.06 -26.63
N GLU A 55 -12.77 16.14 -25.66
CA GLU A 55 -11.51 15.80 -24.99
C GLU A 55 -10.66 14.83 -25.80
N SER A 56 -11.28 14.04 -26.68
CA SER A 56 -10.60 13.02 -27.51
C SER A 56 -9.56 13.62 -28.45
N VAL A 57 -9.72 14.90 -28.82
CA VAL A 57 -8.80 15.64 -29.69
C VAL A 57 -7.74 16.44 -28.93
N LEU A 58 -7.85 16.54 -27.60
CA LEU A 58 -6.91 17.30 -26.77
C LEU A 58 -5.66 16.49 -26.46
N SER A 59 -4.52 17.18 -26.40
CA SER A 59 -3.31 16.62 -25.79
C SER A 59 -3.54 16.26 -24.32
N ARG A 60 -2.66 15.44 -23.76
CA ARG A 60 -2.72 15.12 -22.34
C ARG A 60 -2.42 16.33 -21.48
N THR A 61 -1.42 17.12 -21.90
CA THR A 61 -1.05 18.36 -21.24
C THR A 61 -2.26 19.29 -21.13
N ARG A 62 -3.01 19.50 -22.21
CA ARG A 62 -4.20 20.34 -22.20
C ARG A 62 -5.31 19.80 -21.32
N GLN A 63 -5.51 18.48 -21.30
CA GLN A 63 -6.52 17.85 -20.44
C GLN A 63 -6.29 18.13 -18.95
N VAL A 64 -5.05 18.06 -18.45
CA VAL A 64 -4.76 18.21 -17.02
C VAL A 64 -4.92 19.64 -16.49
N PHE A 65 -4.95 20.64 -17.38
CA PHE A 65 -5.21 22.04 -17.01
C PHE A 65 -6.71 22.40 -16.96
N LYS A 66 -7.61 21.55 -17.46
CA LYS A 66 -9.06 21.81 -17.39
C LYS A 66 -9.55 21.71 -15.94
N GLU A 67 -10.42 22.64 -15.53
CA GLU A 67 -10.96 22.66 -14.17
C GLU A 67 -11.76 21.40 -13.82
N THR A 68 -12.46 20.83 -14.81
CA THR A 68 -13.23 19.59 -14.70
C THR A 68 -12.36 18.34 -14.50
N ASN A 69 -11.04 18.48 -14.63
CA ASN A 69 -10.07 17.39 -14.51
C ASN A 69 -9.17 17.53 -13.27
N ARG A 70 -9.51 18.45 -12.35
CA ARG A 70 -8.90 18.54 -11.01
C ARG A 70 -9.24 17.28 -10.17
N PRO A 71 -8.48 16.99 -9.11
CA PRO A 71 -8.78 15.88 -8.20
C PRO A 71 -10.22 15.93 -7.68
N HIS A 72 -10.89 14.79 -7.56
CA HIS A 72 -12.29 14.77 -7.15
C HIS A 72 -12.44 15.30 -5.72
N GLY A 73 -13.46 16.12 -5.48
CA GLY A 73 -13.61 16.83 -4.20
C GLY A 73 -12.66 18.01 -3.99
N PHE A 74 -11.99 18.49 -5.05
CA PHE A 74 -11.16 19.70 -4.97
C PHE A 74 -11.95 20.92 -4.46
N SER A 75 -11.38 21.61 -3.46
CA SER A 75 -11.98 22.81 -2.85
C SER A 75 -11.08 24.00 -3.03
N GLN A 76 -11.57 25.03 -3.74
CA GLN A 76 -10.86 26.31 -3.91
C GLN A 76 -10.64 27.02 -2.57
N ILE A 77 -11.58 26.90 -1.63
CA ILE A 77 -11.50 27.51 -0.30
C ILE A 77 -10.36 26.87 0.51
N ALA A 78 -10.15 25.56 0.37
CA ALA A 78 -9.05 24.89 1.05
C ALA A 78 -7.66 25.34 0.53
N GLN A 79 -7.58 25.87 -0.70
CA GLN A 79 -6.31 26.34 -1.27
C GLN A 79 -5.85 27.69 -0.71
N ILE A 80 -6.75 28.48 -0.13
CA ILE A 80 -6.44 29.82 0.39
C ILE A 80 -6.11 29.82 1.89
N ASP A 81 -6.33 28.70 2.60
CA ASP A 81 -6.01 28.55 4.02
C ASP A 81 -4.50 28.35 4.23
N ARG A 82 -3.79 29.48 4.35
CA ARG A 82 -2.33 29.48 4.54
C ARG A 82 -1.88 28.84 5.86
N TYR A 83 -2.75 28.70 6.86
CA TYR A 83 -2.41 28.08 8.15
C TYR A 83 -2.55 26.56 8.13
N ALA A 84 -3.34 26.03 7.19
CA ALA A 84 -3.46 24.60 6.95
C ALA A 84 -2.42 24.04 5.97
N GLN A 85 -1.62 24.89 5.31
CA GLN A 85 -0.62 24.46 4.33
C GLN A 85 0.58 23.75 4.98
N LEU A 86 0.99 22.65 4.36
CA LEU A 86 2.26 21.97 4.64
C LEU A 86 3.25 22.30 3.51
N HIS A 87 4.43 22.82 3.84
CA HIS A 87 5.47 23.10 2.84
C HIS A 87 6.59 22.08 2.97
N VAL A 88 6.99 21.51 1.85
CA VAL A 88 7.97 20.44 1.79
C VAL A 88 9.01 20.74 0.73
N THR A 89 10.29 20.68 1.08
CA THR A 89 11.38 20.72 0.11
C THR A 89 11.79 19.29 -0.25
N ILE A 90 11.89 19.02 -1.55
CA ILE A 90 12.27 17.71 -2.08
C ILE A 90 13.75 17.47 -1.81
N ILE A 91 14.07 16.40 -1.09
CA ILE A 91 15.45 15.94 -0.89
C ILE A 91 15.89 15.09 -2.09
N LYS A 92 15.07 14.10 -2.46
CA LYS A 92 15.35 13.21 -3.58
C LYS A 92 14.09 12.56 -4.12
N ALA A 93 14.09 12.22 -5.39
CA ALA A 93 13.12 11.29 -5.95
C ALA A 93 13.46 9.86 -5.55
N ILE A 94 12.45 9.08 -5.18
CA ILE A 94 12.57 7.66 -4.85
C ILE A 94 12.11 6.87 -6.09
N PRO A 95 12.97 6.05 -6.70
CA PRO A 95 12.58 5.24 -7.85
C PRO A 95 11.37 4.35 -7.53
N GLY A 96 10.39 4.31 -8.44
CA GLY A 96 9.25 3.39 -8.34
C GLY A 96 9.64 1.95 -8.74
N ASN A 97 8.87 0.98 -8.25
CA ASN A 97 9.15 -0.46 -8.43
C ASN A 97 8.49 -1.12 -9.65
N ARG A 98 7.87 -0.36 -10.57
CA ARG A 98 7.12 -0.94 -11.70
C ARG A 98 7.74 -0.53 -13.06
N GLY A 99 8.53 -1.43 -13.62
CA GLY A 99 8.84 -1.51 -15.06
C GLY A 99 10.15 -0.86 -15.53
N GLN A 100 10.72 -1.42 -16.60
CA GLN A 100 11.65 -0.70 -17.49
C GLN A 100 10.81 0.19 -18.42
N GLY A 101 11.07 1.49 -18.44
CA GLY A 101 10.36 2.44 -19.31
C GLY A 101 10.23 3.83 -18.67
N ASP A 102 9.98 4.84 -19.51
CA ASP A 102 9.76 6.22 -19.10
C ASP A 102 8.41 6.39 -18.38
N PHE A 103 8.49 6.83 -17.12
CA PHE A 103 7.42 7.45 -16.32
C PHE A 103 6.08 6.68 -16.24
N SER A 104 5.91 5.78 -15.25
CA SER A 104 4.59 5.17 -14.98
C SER A 104 4.10 5.38 -13.54
N GLY A 105 3.05 6.19 -13.41
CA GLY A 105 2.28 6.30 -12.18
C GLY A 105 2.78 7.40 -11.24
N PRO A 106 2.61 7.25 -9.92
CA PRO A 106 2.86 8.32 -8.97
C PRO A 106 4.36 8.57 -8.79
N VAL A 107 4.72 9.83 -8.63
CA VAL A 107 6.09 10.25 -8.32
C VAL A 107 6.29 10.12 -6.81
N ASN A 108 7.25 9.29 -6.41
CA ASN A 108 7.62 9.11 -5.01
C ASN A 108 8.80 10.01 -4.68
N LEU A 109 8.71 10.75 -3.57
CA LEU A 109 9.68 11.75 -3.16
C LEU A 109 9.99 11.58 -1.68
N LEU A 110 11.25 11.78 -1.32
CA LEU A 110 11.62 12.09 0.06
C LEU A 110 11.57 13.61 0.22
N GLY A 111 10.75 14.08 1.14
CA GLY A 111 10.59 15.49 1.45
C GLY A 111 11.06 15.84 2.85
N ARG A 112 11.52 17.08 3.03
CA ARG A 112 11.75 17.70 4.33
C ARG A 112 10.71 18.78 4.59
N VAL A 113 10.04 18.74 5.73
CA VAL A 113 9.07 19.77 6.13
C VAL A 113 9.80 21.08 6.39
N THR A 114 9.43 22.13 5.66
CA THR A 114 9.95 23.50 5.85
C THR A 114 8.94 24.42 6.51
N LYS A 115 7.65 24.07 6.44
CA LYS A 115 6.57 24.69 7.21
C LYS A 115 5.55 23.63 7.60
N ALA A 116 5.34 23.46 8.90
CA ALA A 116 4.35 22.55 9.44
C ALA A 116 2.92 23.07 9.22
N SER A 117 1.98 22.14 9.01
CA SER A 117 0.55 22.44 9.01
C SER A 117 0.01 22.37 10.44
N SER A 118 -0.92 23.27 10.78
CA SER A 118 -1.66 23.21 12.05
C SER A 118 -2.56 21.98 12.20
N LYS A 119 -2.80 21.22 11.12
CA LYS A 119 -3.72 20.07 11.08
C LYS A 119 -3.02 18.72 11.20
N GLN A 120 -1.70 18.67 11.34
CA GLN A 120 -0.94 17.43 11.32
C GLN A 120 0.18 17.42 12.36
N ASN A 121 0.55 16.23 12.80
CA ASN A 121 1.66 16.00 13.73
C ASN A 121 2.99 15.91 12.98
N LEU A 122 3.35 16.98 12.27
CA LEU A 122 4.63 17.13 11.59
C LEU A 122 5.31 18.41 12.06
N SER A 123 6.60 18.33 12.36
CA SER A 123 7.44 19.46 12.75
C SER A 123 8.33 19.91 11.60
N VAL A 124 8.77 21.17 11.66
CA VAL A 124 9.80 21.67 10.73
C VAL A 124 11.07 20.84 10.91
N GLY A 125 11.63 20.37 9.79
CA GLY A 125 12.81 19.51 9.76
C GLY A 125 12.49 18.03 9.58
N ASP A 126 11.25 17.59 9.87
CA ASP A 126 10.84 16.20 9.74
C ASP A 126 10.95 15.70 8.29
N LEU A 127 11.27 14.42 8.16
CA LEU A 127 11.28 13.73 6.88
C LEU A 127 9.92 13.07 6.63
N THR A 128 9.42 13.19 5.41
CA THR A 128 8.15 12.59 4.99
C THR A 128 8.28 11.97 3.60
N PHE A 129 7.60 10.86 3.40
CA PHE A 129 7.44 10.25 2.10
C PHE A 129 6.25 10.90 1.39
N ILE A 130 6.51 11.57 0.27
CA ILE A 130 5.49 12.25 -0.52
C ILE A 130 5.24 11.47 -1.80
N LYS A 131 3.98 11.17 -2.07
CA LYS A 131 3.53 10.50 -3.29
C LYS A 131 2.62 11.42 -4.09
N VAL A 132 3.08 11.84 -5.26
CA VAL A 132 2.38 12.78 -6.13
C VAL A 132 1.68 12.03 -7.26
N PHE A 133 0.35 12.13 -7.31
CA PHE A 133 -0.52 11.52 -8.30
C PHE A 133 -0.77 12.49 -9.46
N ASP A 134 0.31 12.85 -10.16
CA ASP A 134 0.25 13.76 -11.30
C ASP A 134 -0.28 13.03 -12.55
N PRO A 135 -1.48 13.38 -13.05
CA PRO A 135 -2.05 12.68 -14.20
C PRO A 135 -1.23 12.82 -15.48
N LEU A 136 -0.39 13.86 -15.58
CA LEU A 136 0.48 14.08 -16.72
C LEU A 136 1.52 12.95 -16.86
N LEU A 137 1.92 12.37 -15.73
CA LEU A 137 2.92 11.30 -15.61
C LEU A 137 2.32 9.89 -15.56
N TRP A 138 1.01 9.78 -15.81
CA TRP A 138 0.32 8.48 -15.88
C TRP A 138 0.49 7.81 -17.25
N TRP A 139 0.24 6.50 -17.29
CA TRP A 139 0.59 5.60 -18.38
C TRP A 139 -0.39 5.80 -19.54
N LYS A 140 0.12 5.88 -20.79
CA LYS A 140 -0.75 5.90 -21.98
C LYS A 140 -1.32 4.50 -22.24
N ASP A 141 -0.46 3.48 -22.16
CA ASP A 141 -0.84 2.08 -22.33
C ASP A 141 -1.32 1.48 -21.02
N VAL A 142 -2.60 1.15 -20.97
CA VAL A 142 -3.23 0.54 -19.80
C VAL A 142 -3.90 -0.79 -20.14
N GLU A 143 -4.16 -1.54 -19.07
CA GLU A 143 -5.02 -2.72 -19.10
C GLU A 143 -6.35 -2.38 -19.79
N LEU A 144 -6.93 -3.37 -20.47
CA LEU A 144 -8.15 -3.21 -21.27
C LEU A 144 -9.29 -2.52 -20.50
N LEU A 145 -9.43 -2.82 -19.22
CA LEU A 145 -10.47 -2.27 -18.34
C LEU A 145 -10.31 -0.76 -18.06
N ASP A 146 -9.08 -0.25 -18.14
CA ASP A 146 -8.76 1.15 -17.87
C ASP A 146 -8.69 2.00 -19.14
N ARG A 147 -8.76 1.39 -20.33
CA ARG A 147 -8.60 2.10 -21.61
C ARG A 147 -9.67 3.17 -21.85
N CYS A 148 -10.85 2.98 -21.30
CA CYS A 148 -11.95 3.93 -21.43
C CYS A 148 -11.85 5.10 -20.45
N LEU A 149 -10.97 5.03 -19.46
CA LEU A 149 -10.81 6.08 -18.45
C LEU A 149 -9.75 7.08 -18.89
N LYS A 150 -10.06 8.38 -18.80
CA LYS A 150 -9.07 9.43 -19.05
C LYS A 150 -7.95 9.40 -17.98
N VAL A 151 -6.78 9.94 -18.34
CA VAL A 151 -5.59 9.95 -17.46
C VAL A 151 -5.86 10.55 -16.08
N THR A 152 -6.68 11.61 -16.02
CA THR A 152 -7.01 12.33 -14.79
C THR A 152 -7.84 11.47 -13.86
N THR A 153 -8.86 10.80 -14.39
CA THR A 153 -9.66 9.82 -13.64
C THR A 153 -8.80 8.70 -13.05
N ARG A 154 -7.86 8.14 -13.83
CA ARG A 154 -7.02 7.02 -13.37
C ARG A 154 -6.05 7.43 -12.26
N ALA A 155 -5.46 8.62 -12.37
CA ALA A 155 -4.59 9.16 -11.32
C ALA A 155 -5.37 9.45 -10.04
N ASP A 156 -6.57 10.02 -10.18
CA ASP A 156 -7.46 10.36 -9.06
C ASP A 156 -8.04 9.12 -8.36
N MET A 157 -8.44 8.09 -9.13
CA MET A 157 -8.84 6.78 -8.59
C MET A 157 -7.71 6.16 -7.77
N ALA A 158 -6.51 6.10 -8.35
CA ALA A 158 -5.34 5.54 -7.66
C ALA A 158 -5.00 6.31 -6.38
N PHE A 159 -5.19 7.63 -6.37
CA PHE A 159 -5.01 8.47 -5.21
C PHE A 159 -6.06 8.17 -4.14
N CYS A 160 -7.34 8.17 -4.50
CA CYS A 160 -8.45 7.92 -3.56
C CYS A 160 -8.42 6.51 -2.99
N ASP A 161 -8.08 5.50 -3.79
CA ASP A 161 -7.94 4.12 -3.34
C ASP A 161 -6.86 3.98 -2.27
N GLU A 162 -5.68 4.58 -2.50
CA GLU A 162 -4.57 4.51 -1.55
C GLU A 162 -4.81 5.36 -0.30
N VAL A 163 -5.38 6.57 -0.44
CA VAL A 163 -5.78 7.41 0.70
C VAL A 163 -6.82 6.71 1.56
N GLY A 164 -7.84 6.10 0.94
CA GLY A 164 -8.91 5.40 1.67
C GLY A 164 -8.40 4.20 2.43
N ALA A 165 -7.45 3.45 1.86
CA ALA A 165 -6.77 2.35 2.55
C ALA A 165 -6.04 2.81 3.82
N TYR A 166 -5.21 3.84 3.71
CA TYR A 166 -4.49 4.39 4.85
C TYR A 166 -5.43 5.05 5.87
N SER A 167 -6.48 5.74 5.42
CA SER A 167 -7.47 6.37 6.31
C SER A 167 -8.22 5.32 7.12
N PHE A 168 -8.59 4.20 6.49
CA PHE A 168 -9.20 3.06 7.17
C PHE A 168 -8.26 2.46 8.22
N LEU A 169 -7.00 2.21 7.85
CA LEU A 169 -6.00 1.68 8.78
C LEU A 169 -5.74 2.62 9.95
N GLN A 170 -5.65 3.93 9.70
CA GLN A 170 -5.45 4.94 10.75
C GLN A 170 -6.65 4.98 11.70
N GLN A 171 -7.87 4.91 11.17
CA GLN A 171 -9.09 4.81 11.99
C GLN A 171 -9.10 3.56 12.87
N LYS A 172 -8.51 2.46 12.40
CA LYS A 172 -8.35 1.22 13.17
C LYS A 172 -7.13 1.24 14.13
N GLY A 173 -6.33 2.30 14.13
CA GLY A 173 -5.09 2.37 14.90
C GLY A 173 -4.05 1.36 14.39
N LEU A 174 -3.96 1.16 13.08
CA LEU A 174 -3.07 0.19 12.42
C LEU A 174 -2.05 0.85 11.48
N THR A 175 -1.78 2.13 11.67
CA THR A 175 -0.72 2.89 11.00
C THR A 175 0.38 3.29 11.98
N GLY A 176 1.57 3.61 11.46
CA GLY A 176 2.73 3.99 12.27
C GLY A 176 3.36 2.81 13.00
N PHE A 177 4.51 3.04 13.64
CA PHE A 177 5.17 1.99 14.42
C PHE A 177 4.32 1.61 15.65
N PRO A 178 4.11 0.30 15.97
CA PRO A 178 4.79 -0.88 15.41
C PRO A 178 4.03 -1.61 14.29
N HIS A 179 2.98 -1.00 13.73
CA HIS A 179 2.15 -1.61 12.70
C HIS A 179 2.85 -1.66 11.34
N LEU A 180 2.35 -2.53 10.46
CA LEU A 180 2.92 -2.70 9.12
C LEU A 180 2.72 -1.48 8.24
N ALA A 181 1.57 -0.80 8.32
CA ALA A 181 1.32 0.35 7.47
C ALA A 181 2.04 1.60 8.00
N PRO A 182 2.78 2.35 7.15
CA PRO A 182 3.33 3.64 7.54
C PRO A 182 2.29 4.61 8.10
N GLU A 183 2.70 5.54 8.96
CA GLU A 183 1.79 6.58 9.47
C GLU A 183 1.28 7.48 8.34
N LEU A 184 -0.02 7.81 8.37
CA LEU A 184 -0.66 8.71 7.42
C LEU A 184 -0.59 10.15 7.96
N PHE A 185 0.12 11.03 7.25
CA PHE A 185 0.15 12.47 7.54
C PHE A 185 -0.89 13.27 6.74
N GLY A 186 -1.81 12.57 6.08
CA GLY A 186 -2.97 13.14 5.41
C GLY A 186 -2.90 13.13 3.89
N SER A 187 -4.02 13.60 3.32
CA SER A 187 -4.19 13.76 1.87
C SER A 187 -4.26 15.24 1.51
N TRP A 188 -3.69 15.57 0.36
CA TRP A 188 -3.33 16.93 -0.02
C TRP A 188 -3.52 17.15 -1.51
N THR A 189 -3.50 18.41 -1.91
CA THR A 189 -3.34 18.81 -3.31
C THR A 189 -2.17 19.80 -3.45
N ALA A 190 -1.44 19.71 -4.55
CA ALA A 190 -0.44 20.70 -4.94
C ALA A 190 -0.83 21.38 -6.24
N ALA A 191 -0.59 22.69 -6.35
CA ALA A 191 -0.65 23.41 -7.61
C ALA A 191 0.73 23.32 -8.29
N VAL A 192 0.78 22.83 -9.52
CA VAL A 192 2.03 22.66 -10.28
C VAL A 192 1.91 23.29 -11.67
N THR A 193 2.99 23.87 -12.16
CA THR A 193 3.07 24.55 -13.46
C THR A 193 3.53 23.59 -14.56
N SER A 194 3.68 24.08 -15.78
CA SER A 194 4.37 23.38 -16.87
C SER A 194 5.58 24.17 -17.36
N SER A 195 6.55 23.46 -17.90
CA SER A 195 7.69 23.97 -18.68
C SER A 195 7.31 24.27 -20.13
N ASN A 196 6.14 23.81 -20.59
CA ASN A 196 5.60 24.15 -21.89
C ASN A 196 5.17 25.64 -21.92
N PRO A 197 5.74 26.48 -22.82
CA PRO A 197 5.39 27.90 -22.93
C PRO A 197 3.91 28.18 -23.19
N GLU A 198 3.18 27.27 -23.86
CA GLU A 198 1.74 27.46 -24.11
C GLU A 198 0.90 27.47 -22.83
N PHE A 199 1.43 26.91 -21.74
CA PHE A 199 0.77 26.82 -20.44
C PHE A 199 1.45 27.72 -19.40
N GLU A 200 2.23 28.71 -19.84
CA GLU A 200 2.85 29.69 -18.95
C GLU A 200 1.78 30.43 -18.12
N GLY A 201 2.04 30.57 -16.81
CA GLY A 201 1.10 31.18 -15.87
C GLY A 201 -0.11 30.31 -15.49
N GLN A 202 -0.29 29.13 -16.11
CA GLN A 202 -1.33 28.20 -15.73
C GLN A 202 -0.83 27.19 -14.69
N THR A 203 -1.75 26.71 -13.85
CA THR A 203 -1.49 25.67 -12.86
C THR A 203 -2.48 24.54 -12.99
N ARG A 204 -2.00 23.30 -12.95
CA ARG A 204 -2.84 22.12 -12.72
C ARG A 204 -2.77 21.73 -11.24
N HIS A 205 -3.82 21.07 -10.75
CA HIS A 205 -3.84 20.55 -9.39
C HIS A 205 -3.67 19.05 -9.40
N VAL A 206 -2.81 18.53 -8.52
CA VAL A 206 -2.49 17.11 -8.42
C VAL A 206 -2.76 16.60 -7.02
N GLY A 207 -3.24 15.35 -6.89
CA GLY A 207 -3.40 14.68 -5.61
C GLY A 207 -2.04 14.33 -5.00
N VAL A 208 -1.89 14.52 -3.70
CA VAL A 208 -0.64 14.25 -2.98
C VAL A 208 -0.95 13.51 -1.68
N LEU A 209 -0.29 12.38 -1.46
CA LEU A 209 -0.36 11.60 -0.23
C LEU A 209 0.95 11.81 0.56
N ALA A 210 0.84 12.21 1.82
CA ALA A 210 1.97 12.36 2.72
C ALA A 210 1.98 11.25 3.77
N LEU A 211 3.08 10.51 3.85
CA LEU A 211 3.25 9.37 4.74
C LEU A 211 4.54 9.51 5.55
N GLU A 212 4.64 8.70 6.59
CA GLU A 212 5.89 8.40 7.26
C GLU A 212 6.95 7.92 6.27
N TYR A 213 8.14 8.50 6.35
CA TYR A 213 9.30 7.98 5.64
C TYR A 213 9.95 6.84 6.43
N ILE A 214 9.90 5.63 5.88
CA ILE A 214 10.61 4.48 6.43
C ILE A 214 12.02 4.45 5.88
N ASP A 215 12.99 4.86 6.71
CA ASP A 215 14.42 4.79 6.37
C ASP A 215 14.92 3.34 6.51
N GLY A 216 14.95 2.63 5.38
CA GLY A 216 15.29 1.21 5.33
C GLY A 216 15.38 0.67 3.90
N TYR A 217 15.50 -0.65 3.79
CA TYR A 217 15.65 -1.33 2.50
C TYR A 217 14.40 -2.12 2.14
N GLN A 218 14.02 -2.06 0.87
CA GLN A 218 13.06 -3.00 0.32
C GLN A 218 13.65 -4.41 0.34
N LEU A 219 12.84 -5.39 0.71
CA LEU A 219 13.29 -6.75 0.93
C LEU A 219 13.89 -7.34 -0.36
N ASP A 220 13.32 -7.04 -1.53
CA ASP A 220 13.81 -7.51 -2.84
C ASP A 220 15.19 -6.96 -3.25
N LYS A 221 15.74 -5.99 -2.51
CA LYS A 221 17.11 -5.51 -2.69
C LYS A 221 18.11 -6.28 -1.83
N LEU A 222 17.63 -6.96 -0.78
CA LEU A 222 18.46 -7.69 0.17
C LEU A 222 18.67 -9.16 -0.25
N PHE A 223 17.82 -9.68 -1.12
CA PHE A 223 17.94 -11.03 -1.66
C PHE A 223 17.50 -11.08 -3.13
N THR A 224 17.90 -12.11 -3.85
CA THR A 224 17.36 -12.42 -5.17
C THR A 224 16.31 -13.52 -5.02
N PRO A 225 15.12 -13.42 -5.66
CA PRO A 225 14.11 -14.47 -5.56
C PRO A 225 14.71 -15.83 -5.88
N MET A 226 14.34 -16.83 -5.09
CA MET A 226 14.93 -18.17 -5.16
C MET A 226 16.42 -18.24 -4.83
N GLU A 227 17.08 -17.21 -4.29
CA GLU A 227 18.51 -17.19 -3.89
C GLU A 227 18.71 -16.79 -2.44
N ARG A 228 19.85 -17.17 -1.85
CA ARG A 228 20.18 -16.76 -0.48
C ARG A 228 20.29 -15.22 -0.39
N PRO A 229 20.22 -14.64 0.81
CA PRO A 229 20.54 -13.22 1.01
C PRO A 229 21.86 -12.85 0.34
N ARG A 230 21.91 -11.64 -0.26
CA ARG A 230 23.08 -11.20 -1.05
C ARG A 230 24.34 -11.02 -0.21
N ALA A 231 24.14 -10.68 1.06
CA ALA A 231 25.18 -10.58 2.08
C ALA A 231 24.63 -11.18 3.37
N SER A 232 25.49 -11.70 4.24
CA SER A 232 25.10 -12.18 5.59
C SER A 232 24.77 -11.04 6.54
N SER A 233 25.24 -9.83 6.24
CA SER A 233 24.95 -8.61 6.99
C SER A 233 24.92 -7.43 6.04
N VAL A 234 24.03 -6.49 6.30
CA VAL A 234 23.83 -5.27 5.50
C VAL A 234 24.00 -4.09 6.43
N GLN A 235 24.81 -3.10 6.04
CA GLN A 235 24.91 -1.86 6.80
C GLN A 235 23.76 -0.93 6.42
N PHE A 236 23.05 -0.45 7.43
CA PHE A 236 22.04 0.59 7.29
C PHE A 236 22.65 1.92 7.75
N TYR A 237 22.21 3.00 7.12
CA TYR A 237 22.53 4.37 7.54
C TYR A 237 24.03 4.71 7.49
N GLU A 238 24.75 4.19 6.49
CA GLU A 238 26.19 4.41 6.31
C GLU A 238 26.56 5.90 6.25
N ASP A 239 25.68 6.73 5.68
CA ASP A 239 25.86 8.17 5.56
C ASP A 239 25.47 8.95 6.83
N THR A 240 25.24 8.27 7.96
CA THR A 240 24.85 8.89 9.23
C THR A 240 25.86 8.60 10.33
N ASP A 241 25.83 9.38 11.40
CA ASP A 241 26.73 9.21 12.55
C ASP A 241 26.48 7.93 13.37
N THR A 242 25.43 7.16 13.06
CA THR A 242 25.00 5.98 13.83
C THR A 242 24.69 4.79 12.92
N PRO A 243 25.65 4.30 12.10
CA PRO A 243 25.41 3.16 11.23
C PRO A 243 25.01 1.92 12.04
N VAL A 244 24.13 1.08 11.47
CA VAL A 244 23.62 -0.12 12.14
C VAL A 244 23.77 -1.33 11.22
N SER A 245 24.30 -2.42 11.77
CA SER A 245 24.41 -3.68 11.06
C SER A 245 23.11 -4.47 11.18
N PHE A 246 22.52 -4.84 10.04
CA PHE A 246 21.36 -5.72 9.96
C PHE A 246 21.80 -7.13 9.50
N ASN A 247 21.70 -8.11 10.38
CA ASN A 247 22.04 -9.50 10.08
C ASN A 247 20.90 -10.18 9.28
N THR A 248 21.25 -10.93 8.24
CA THR A 248 20.27 -11.66 7.41
C THR A 248 20.30 -13.17 7.65
N ASP A 249 20.71 -13.60 8.83
CA ASP A 249 20.65 -15.00 9.24
C ASP A 249 19.21 -15.53 9.26
N GLU A 250 19.06 -16.85 9.39
CA GLU A 250 17.74 -17.47 9.37
C GLU A 250 16.84 -16.97 10.49
N ALA A 251 17.36 -16.82 11.71
CA ALA A 251 16.56 -16.33 12.85
C ALA A 251 15.97 -14.94 12.57
N THR A 252 16.79 -13.99 12.10
CA THR A 252 16.36 -12.62 11.79
C THR A 252 15.39 -12.58 10.62
N ARG A 253 15.65 -13.37 9.57
CA ARG A 253 14.74 -13.48 8.42
C ARG A 253 13.38 -14.03 8.84
N MET A 254 13.36 -15.06 9.68
CA MET A 254 12.13 -15.68 10.14
C MET A 254 11.36 -14.77 11.11
N ASP A 255 12.03 -13.96 11.93
CA ASP A 255 11.40 -12.91 12.74
C ASP A 255 10.72 -11.84 11.87
N VAL A 256 11.40 -11.36 10.82
CA VAL A 256 10.81 -10.43 9.82
C VAL A 256 9.56 -11.04 9.17
N MET A 257 9.63 -12.32 8.80
CA MET A 257 8.45 -13.02 8.25
C MET A 257 7.34 -13.17 9.27
N ALA A 258 7.66 -13.45 10.53
CA ALA A 258 6.67 -13.58 11.59
C ALA A 258 5.86 -12.27 11.74
N LYS A 259 6.57 -11.13 11.83
CA LYS A 259 5.97 -9.79 11.89
C LYS A 259 5.11 -9.48 10.66
N LEU A 260 5.60 -9.78 9.46
CA LEU A 260 4.86 -9.56 8.22
C LEU A 260 3.55 -10.37 8.18
N LEU A 261 3.62 -11.66 8.45
CA LEU A 261 2.45 -12.53 8.33
C LEU A 261 1.44 -12.26 9.46
N GLY A 262 1.91 -12.11 10.69
CA GLY A 262 1.06 -11.78 11.84
C GLY A 262 0.37 -10.42 11.67
N GLY A 263 1.15 -9.38 11.33
CA GLY A 263 0.61 -8.04 11.10
C GLY A 263 -0.38 -7.97 9.94
N ASN A 264 -0.13 -8.71 8.85
CA ASN A 264 -1.09 -8.75 7.74
C ASN A 264 -2.39 -9.45 8.16
N MET A 265 -2.33 -10.50 8.99
CA MET A 265 -3.55 -11.13 9.48
C MET A 265 -4.38 -10.19 10.38
N GLN A 266 -3.74 -9.33 11.16
CA GLN A 266 -4.44 -8.29 11.93
C GLN A 266 -5.16 -7.29 11.00
N GLN A 267 -4.52 -6.88 9.91
CA GLN A 267 -5.10 -5.97 8.92
C GLN A 267 -6.25 -6.61 8.13
N GLU A 268 -6.06 -7.85 7.67
CA GLU A 268 -7.10 -8.63 7.01
C GLU A 268 -8.32 -8.83 7.93
N PHE A 269 -8.08 -9.16 9.20
CA PHE A 269 -9.14 -9.26 10.21
C PHE A 269 -9.87 -7.94 10.45
N ALA A 270 -9.14 -6.81 10.42
CA ALA A 270 -9.75 -5.49 10.55
C ALA A 270 -10.67 -5.12 9.39
N GLY A 271 -10.57 -5.83 8.24
CA GLY A 271 -11.44 -5.66 7.07
C GLY A 271 -10.75 -5.07 5.85
N ILE A 272 -9.42 -5.13 5.75
CA ILE A 272 -8.68 -4.64 4.58
C ILE A 272 -7.70 -5.69 4.04
N THR A 273 -7.74 -5.91 2.72
CA THR A 273 -6.79 -6.80 2.04
C THR A 273 -5.79 -5.98 1.23
N HIS A 274 -4.48 -6.13 1.45
CA HIS A 274 -3.44 -5.34 0.75
C HIS A 274 -3.39 -5.58 -0.78
N GLY A 275 -3.59 -6.82 -1.22
CA GLY A 275 -3.60 -7.19 -2.64
C GLY A 275 -2.23 -7.33 -3.35
N ASP A 276 -1.10 -7.02 -2.68
CA ASP A 276 0.26 -7.13 -3.28
C ASP A 276 1.33 -7.40 -2.20
N ILE A 277 1.16 -8.51 -1.46
CA ILE A 277 2.17 -8.97 -0.50
C ILE A 277 3.34 -9.57 -1.27
N HIS A 278 4.34 -8.74 -1.52
CA HIS A 278 5.51 -9.06 -2.32
C HIS A 278 6.76 -8.44 -1.67
N PRO A 279 7.97 -9.03 -1.82
CA PRO A 279 9.21 -8.48 -1.26
C PRO A 279 9.48 -7.01 -1.62
N ARG A 280 9.13 -6.59 -2.84
CA ARG A 280 9.20 -5.19 -3.31
C ARG A 280 8.31 -4.20 -2.54
N SER A 281 7.31 -4.73 -1.84
CA SER A 281 6.31 -3.99 -1.06
C SER A 281 6.64 -4.04 0.44
N VAL A 282 7.73 -4.69 0.84
CA VAL A 282 8.13 -4.84 2.24
C VAL A 282 9.43 -4.08 2.46
N ILE A 283 9.44 -3.14 3.40
CA ILE A 283 10.63 -2.41 3.83
C ILE A 283 11.04 -2.92 5.22
N VAL A 284 12.33 -3.19 5.38
CA VAL A 284 12.95 -3.50 6.68
C VAL A 284 13.79 -2.32 7.13
N SER A 285 13.62 -1.91 8.38
CA SER A 285 14.34 -0.80 8.99
C SER A 285 14.81 -1.18 10.39
N MET A 286 15.95 -0.63 10.82
CA MET A 286 16.46 -0.73 12.19
C MET A 286 16.22 0.56 12.98
N ARG A 287 15.33 1.45 12.49
CA ARG A 287 15.00 2.72 13.14
C ARG A 287 13.50 3.00 13.17
N ASN A 288 13.13 3.80 14.16
CA ASN A 288 11.86 4.52 14.22
C ASN A 288 12.15 6.00 14.50
N GLY A 289 12.07 6.85 13.47
CA GLY A 289 12.59 8.21 13.55
C GLY A 289 14.08 8.23 13.90
N ASN A 290 14.42 8.89 15.01
CA ASN A 290 15.80 8.98 15.50
C ASN A 290 16.20 7.83 16.45
N THR A 291 15.29 6.90 16.75
CA THR A 291 15.54 5.80 17.68
C THR A 291 16.02 4.57 16.93
N ILE A 292 17.18 4.01 17.32
CA ILE A 292 17.64 2.69 16.88
C ILE A 292 16.81 1.60 17.58
N LEU A 293 16.41 0.58 16.84
CA LEU A 293 15.62 -0.54 17.34
C LEU A 293 16.51 -1.75 17.61
N ASP A 294 16.20 -2.49 18.68
CA ASP A 294 16.85 -3.79 18.97
C ASP A 294 16.41 -4.90 18.01
N SER A 295 15.28 -4.71 17.33
CA SER A 295 14.65 -5.68 16.46
C SER A 295 14.14 -4.99 15.18
N PRO A 296 14.26 -5.62 14.00
CA PRO A 296 13.88 -4.98 12.75
C PRO A 296 12.40 -4.61 12.73
N ARG A 297 12.12 -3.36 12.36
CA ARG A 297 10.79 -2.91 11.95
C ARG A 297 10.49 -3.45 10.56
N VAL A 298 9.28 -3.94 10.39
CA VAL A 298 8.74 -4.37 9.09
C VAL A 298 7.61 -3.42 8.70
N ALA A 299 7.72 -2.81 7.53
CA ALA A 299 6.67 -1.97 6.97
C ALA A 299 6.19 -2.55 5.63
N LEU A 300 4.87 -2.61 5.45
CA LEU A 300 4.20 -3.00 4.22
C LEU A 300 3.70 -1.73 3.51
N VAL A 301 4.17 -1.52 2.28
CA VAL A 301 3.90 -0.32 1.48
C VAL A 301 3.22 -0.66 0.16
N GLY A 302 2.64 0.34 -0.51
CA GLY A 302 2.00 0.16 -1.81
C GLY A 302 0.53 -0.25 -1.72
N TRP A 303 -0.22 0.46 -0.88
CA TRP A 303 -1.63 0.17 -0.56
C TRP A 303 -2.63 0.52 -1.67
N ARG A 304 -2.17 0.98 -2.83
CA ARG A 304 -3.01 1.34 -3.99
C ARG A 304 -3.92 0.20 -4.46
N THR A 305 -3.46 -1.05 -4.37
CA THR A 305 -4.24 -2.22 -4.82
C THR A 305 -5.08 -2.83 -3.70
N SER A 306 -5.15 -2.17 -2.54
CA SER A 306 -5.85 -2.71 -1.39
C SER A 306 -7.36 -2.52 -1.49
N VAL A 307 -8.08 -3.43 -0.84
CA VAL A 307 -9.54 -3.44 -0.82
C VAL A 307 -10.02 -3.36 0.62
N VAL A 308 -10.73 -2.26 0.94
CA VAL A 308 -11.47 -2.09 2.19
C VAL A 308 -12.83 -2.75 2.03
N ASP A 309 -13.02 -3.88 2.70
CA ASP A 309 -14.14 -4.79 2.46
C ASP A 309 -15.50 -4.13 2.71
N SER A 310 -15.63 -3.35 3.78
CA SER A 310 -16.89 -2.73 4.19
C SER A 310 -17.46 -1.70 3.21
N ILE A 311 -16.65 -1.21 2.27
CA ILE A 311 -17.05 -0.22 1.26
C ILE A 311 -16.82 -0.72 -0.18
N ALA A 312 -16.38 -1.97 -0.36
CA ALA A 312 -16.24 -2.58 -1.67
C ALA A 312 -17.61 -2.72 -2.36
N ARG A 313 -17.61 -2.87 -3.70
CA ARG A 313 -18.84 -3.16 -4.46
C ARG A 313 -19.51 -4.45 -4.00
N GLU A 314 -18.69 -5.44 -3.68
CA GLU A 314 -19.11 -6.77 -3.23
C GLU A 314 -18.35 -7.09 -1.93
N PRO A 315 -18.82 -6.59 -0.77
CA PRO A 315 -18.24 -6.91 0.53
C PRO A 315 -18.29 -8.42 0.78
N GLN A 316 -17.16 -9.02 1.13
CA GLN A 316 -17.05 -10.47 1.36
C GLN A 316 -17.22 -10.83 2.83
N ALA A 317 -16.91 -9.91 3.75
CA ALA A 317 -16.92 -10.12 5.19
C ALA A 317 -16.18 -11.42 5.59
N ALA A 318 -15.04 -11.69 4.94
CA ALA A 318 -14.36 -12.99 4.94
C ALA A 318 -14.01 -13.52 6.35
N PHE A 319 -13.93 -12.63 7.34
CA PHE A 319 -13.59 -12.95 8.73
C PHE A 319 -14.68 -12.59 9.74
N ALA A 320 -15.93 -12.35 9.31
CA ALA A 320 -17.03 -11.97 10.20
C ALA A 320 -17.32 -12.99 11.32
N TYR A 321 -16.97 -14.26 11.11
CA TYR A 321 -17.17 -15.35 12.08
C TYR A 321 -15.94 -15.67 12.94
N TYR A 322 -14.93 -14.79 12.92
CA TYR A 322 -13.76 -14.90 13.78
C TYR A 322 -13.86 -13.84 14.88
N SER A 323 -13.55 -14.23 16.11
CA SER A 323 -13.44 -13.33 17.26
C SER A 323 -12.03 -12.73 17.40
N LYS A 324 -11.05 -13.30 16.68
CA LYS A 324 -9.64 -12.90 16.65
C LYS A 324 -9.08 -13.02 15.23
N PRO A 325 -7.92 -12.39 14.94
CA PRO A 325 -7.25 -12.59 13.67
C PRO A 325 -7.09 -14.08 13.30
N PRO A 326 -7.34 -14.49 12.05
CA PRO A 326 -7.16 -15.87 11.66
C PRO A 326 -5.68 -16.27 11.76
N HIS A 327 -5.42 -17.51 12.15
CA HIS A 327 -4.05 -18.04 12.16
C HIS A 327 -3.41 -17.96 10.76
N PRO A 328 -2.17 -17.45 10.61
CA PRO A 328 -1.54 -17.21 9.30
C PRO A 328 -1.51 -18.44 8.36
N TRP A 329 -1.42 -19.66 8.92
CA TRP A 329 -1.54 -20.92 8.17
C TRP A 329 -2.79 -21.03 7.28
N ARG A 330 -3.92 -20.40 7.66
CA ARG A 330 -5.15 -20.39 6.86
C ARG A 330 -4.98 -19.58 5.57
N ARG A 331 -4.11 -18.58 5.60
CA ARG A 331 -3.92 -17.60 4.52
C ARG A 331 -2.70 -17.89 3.68
N TYR A 332 -1.63 -18.40 4.28
CA TYR A 332 -0.33 -18.56 3.63
C TYR A 332 0.03 -20.03 3.47
N ASN A 333 0.50 -20.34 2.26
CA ASN A 333 1.17 -21.58 1.95
C ASN A 333 2.40 -21.23 1.11
N ILE A 334 3.22 -22.24 0.80
CA ILE A 334 4.45 -22.04 0.04
C ILE A 334 4.22 -21.44 -1.35
N VAL A 335 3.03 -21.63 -1.95
CA VAL A 335 2.69 -21.03 -3.25
C VAL A 335 2.53 -19.52 -3.12
N ARG A 336 1.85 -19.05 -2.07
CA ARG A 336 1.68 -17.61 -1.79
C ARG A 336 2.98 -16.96 -1.31
N LEU A 337 3.84 -17.71 -0.63
CA LEU A 337 5.15 -17.24 -0.18
C LEU A 337 6.27 -17.45 -1.21
N ARG A 338 5.94 -17.91 -2.43
CA ARG A 338 6.92 -18.15 -3.50
C ARG A 338 7.83 -16.94 -3.78
N PRO A 339 7.33 -15.68 -3.84
CA PRO A 339 8.20 -14.52 -4.04
C PRO A 339 9.28 -14.36 -2.96
N PHE A 340 9.04 -14.90 -1.76
CA PHE A 340 9.94 -14.83 -0.61
C PHE A 340 10.93 -16.00 -0.55
N LEU A 341 11.04 -16.86 -1.59
CA LEU A 341 11.91 -18.06 -1.60
C LEU A 341 13.44 -17.83 -1.58
N GLY A 342 13.88 -16.62 -1.26
CA GLY A 342 15.25 -16.35 -0.82
C GLY A 342 15.37 -15.87 0.63
N TRP A 343 14.22 -15.54 1.22
CA TRP A 343 14.08 -15.03 2.57
C TRP A 343 13.61 -16.10 3.56
N ILE A 344 12.75 -17.02 3.12
CA ILE A 344 12.44 -18.26 3.85
C ILE A 344 13.37 -19.39 3.40
N SER A 345 13.48 -20.47 4.20
CA SER A 345 14.30 -21.62 3.83
C SER A 345 13.78 -22.28 2.54
N ARG A 346 14.68 -22.53 1.59
CA ARG A 346 14.33 -23.19 0.32
C ARG A 346 13.89 -24.65 0.51
N ASP A 347 14.37 -25.29 1.57
CA ASP A 347 14.05 -26.69 1.87
C ASP A 347 12.60 -26.87 2.31
N TRP A 348 11.86 -25.77 2.45
CA TRP A 348 10.43 -25.76 2.69
C TRP A 348 9.63 -25.84 1.39
N GLN A 349 10.27 -25.82 0.22
CA GLN A 349 9.58 -26.09 -1.03
C GLN A 349 8.97 -27.49 -0.99
N ALA A 350 7.69 -27.54 -1.31
CA ALA A 350 6.97 -28.80 -1.41
C ALA A 350 7.42 -29.58 -2.65
N SER A 351 7.18 -30.89 -2.66
CA SER A 351 7.45 -31.72 -3.84
C SER A 351 6.60 -31.26 -5.03
N ALA A 352 7.07 -31.51 -6.26
CA ALA A 352 6.34 -31.18 -7.48
C ALA A 352 4.94 -31.83 -7.54
N GLN A 353 4.77 -32.99 -6.90
CA GLN A 353 3.50 -33.71 -6.83
C GLN A 353 2.50 -33.05 -5.87
N TYR A 354 2.97 -32.39 -4.81
CA TYR A 354 2.12 -31.75 -3.80
C TYR A 354 2.59 -30.32 -3.52
N PRO A 355 2.51 -29.39 -4.50
CA PRO A 355 3.16 -28.07 -4.44
C PRO A 355 2.67 -27.16 -3.30
N ARG A 356 1.61 -27.54 -2.58
CA ARG A 356 1.07 -26.81 -1.42
C ARG A 356 1.47 -27.42 -0.08
N HIS A 357 1.99 -28.65 -0.06
CA HIS A 357 2.28 -29.40 1.16
C HIS A 357 3.72 -29.17 1.60
N SER A 358 3.92 -28.21 2.51
CA SER A 358 5.22 -27.88 3.11
C SER A 358 5.21 -28.17 4.61
N PRO A 359 5.63 -29.37 5.05
CA PRO A 359 5.64 -29.74 6.47
C PRO A 359 6.48 -28.79 7.33
N GLN A 360 7.63 -28.34 6.82
CA GLN A 360 8.53 -27.45 7.54
C GLN A 360 7.93 -26.05 7.71
N LEU A 361 7.28 -25.50 6.68
CA LEU A 361 6.56 -24.23 6.79
C LEU A 361 5.41 -24.34 7.80
N ASN A 362 4.63 -25.41 7.73
CA ASN A 362 3.52 -25.64 8.66
C ASN A 362 4.02 -25.74 10.10
N ARG A 363 5.10 -26.51 10.33
CA ARG A 363 5.73 -26.62 11.64
C ARG A 363 6.19 -25.25 12.15
N TRP A 364 6.93 -24.49 11.35
CA TRP A 364 7.36 -23.15 11.74
C TRP A 364 6.18 -22.23 12.07
N MET A 365 5.10 -22.27 11.28
CA MET A 365 3.90 -21.47 11.57
C MET A 365 3.27 -21.84 12.92
N PHE A 366 3.19 -23.12 13.27
CA PHE A 366 2.62 -23.53 14.56
C PHE A 366 3.54 -23.23 15.74
N ASP A 367 4.85 -23.37 15.54
CA ASP A 367 5.84 -23.02 16.56
C ASP A 367 5.87 -21.49 16.80
N THR A 368 5.60 -20.68 15.77
CA THR A 368 5.67 -19.20 15.83
C THR A 368 4.35 -18.56 16.27
N PHE A 369 3.22 -19.03 15.74
CA PHE A 369 1.91 -18.39 15.93
C PHE A 369 0.96 -19.23 16.79
N GLY A 370 1.42 -20.36 17.34
CA GLY A 370 0.66 -21.25 18.21
C GLY A 370 0.02 -22.44 17.49
N SER A 371 -0.29 -23.48 18.26
CA SER A 371 -0.88 -24.71 17.72
C SER A 371 -2.33 -24.54 17.27
N LEU A 372 -2.72 -25.27 16.22
CA LEU A 372 -4.11 -25.35 15.73
C LEU A 372 -5.10 -25.85 16.79
N HIS A 373 -4.60 -26.57 17.79
CA HIS A 373 -5.39 -27.20 18.85
C HIS A 373 -5.40 -26.40 20.15
N ASN A 374 -4.76 -25.23 20.19
CA ASN A 374 -4.82 -24.35 21.35
C ASN A 374 -5.98 -23.35 21.19
N PRO A 375 -7.17 -23.61 21.77
CA PRO A 375 -8.27 -22.65 21.71
C PRO A 375 -7.95 -21.35 22.47
N ASP A 376 -6.99 -21.40 23.39
CA ASP A 376 -6.62 -20.28 24.26
C ASP A 376 -5.49 -19.43 23.67
N ASN A 377 -5.16 -19.60 22.38
CA ASN A 377 -4.21 -18.73 21.70
C ASN A 377 -4.72 -17.27 21.79
N PRO A 378 -3.98 -16.37 22.47
CA PRO A 378 -4.46 -15.00 22.69
C PRO A 378 -4.51 -14.20 21.39
N ASP A 379 -3.62 -14.49 20.44
CA ASP A 379 -3.35 -13.64 19.29
C ASP A 379 -4.09 -14.08 18.03
N PHE A 380 -4.31 -15.39 17.86
CA PHE A 380 -4.88 -15.94 16.63
C PHE A 380 -5.94 -17.03 16.86
N GLN A 381 -6.92 -17.07 15.96
CA GLN A 381 -7.95 -18.12 15.92
C GLN A 381 -7.78 -18.99 14.67
N THR A 382 -7.77 -20.31 14.87
CA THR A 382 -7.60 -21.26 13.77
C THR A 382 -8.90 -21.51 13.01
N TRP A 383 -10.00 -21.70 13.73
CA TRP A 383 -11.30 -22.09 13.20
C TRP A 383 -12.33 -21.02 13.55
N ALA A 384 -13.14 -20.60 12.57
CA ALA A 384 -14.28 -19.72 12.82
C ALA A 384 -15.24 -20.35 13.85
N GLU A 385 -15.94 -19.52 14.60
CA GLU A 385 -16.84 -19.98 15.67
C GLU A 385 -17.93 -20.94 15.16
N GLN A 386 -18.43 -20.72 13.94
CA GLN A 386 -19.42 -21.60 13.32
C GLN A 386 -18.88 -23.03 13.10
N CYS A 387 -17.60 -23.19 12.77
CA CYS A 387 -16.96 -24.50 12.65
C CYS A 387 -16.71 -25.15 14.02
N ILE A 388 -16.68 -24.38 15.11
CA ILE A 388 -16.58 -24.89 16.48
C ILE A 388 -17.96 -25.40 16.92
N LEU A 389 -19.04 -24.69 16.59
CA LEU A 389 -20.41 -25.10 16.86
C LEU A 389 -20.80 -26.37 16.08
N ASP A 390 -20.46 -26.47 14.80
CA ASP A 390 -20.73 -27.70 14.03
C ASP A 390 -19.97 -28.92 14.58
N LYS A 391 -18.78 -28.72 15.16
CA LYS A 391 -18.04 -29.79 15.88
C LYS A 391 -18.63 -30.11 17.26
N ALA A 392 -19.16 -29.12 17.97
CA ALA A 392 -19.80 -29.32 19.27
C ALA A 392 -21.17 -30.00 19.14
N PHE A 393 -21.95 -29.68 18.10
CA PHE A 393 -23.26 -30.27 17.85
C PHE A 393 -23.22 -31.54 16.98
N GLY A 394 -22.22 -31.70 16.11
CA GLY A 394 -21.97 -32.95 15.38
C GLY A 394 -21.49 -34.12 16.25
N GLY A 395 -21.10 -33.84 17.51
CA GLY A 395 -20.84 -34.84 18.55
C GLY A 395 -22.03 -35.17 19.45
N LEU A 396 -23.19 -34.53 19.23
CA LEU A 396 -24.40 -34.64 20.06
C LEU A 396 -25.60 -35.30 19.37
N THR A 397 -25.39 -36.02 18.26
CA THR A 397 -26.37 -37.03 17.82
C THR A 397 -26.16 -38.33 18.59
N VAL A 398 -26.87 -38.37 19.71
CA VAL A 398 -27.38 -39.47 20.53
C VAL A 398 -27.23 -40.89 19.94
N THR A 399 -26.62 -41.73 20.76
CA THR A 399 -26.66 -43.19 20.85
C THR A 399 -28.06 -43.81 20.79
N THR A 400 -28.18 -44.88 19.98
CA THR A 400 -28.94 -46.14 20.21
C THR A 400 -30.26 -46.10 21.01
N ASP A 401 -31.38 -46.46 20.38
CA ASP A 401 -31.99 -47.79 20.61
C ASP A 401 -33.24 -48.11 19.77
N ALA A 402 -33.33 -49.41 19.45
CA ALA A 402 -34.51 -50.25 19.20
C ALA A 402 -35.43 -49.98 18.00
N ALA A 403 -35.43 -50.92 17.04
CA ALA A 403 -36.50 -51.91 16.95
C ALA A 403 -36.17 -52.99 15.89
N THR A 404 -36.06 -54.23 16.34
CA THR A 404 -36.29 -55.42 15.51
C THR A 404 -37.72 -55.37 14.95
N PRO A 405 -37.97 -55.94 13.77
CA PRO A 405 -39.03 -56.96 13.79
C PRO A 405 -38.65 -58.22 13.01
N SER A 406 -39.06 -59.34 13.59
CA SER A 406 -39.21 -60.65 13.00
C SER A 406 -40.12 -60.59 11.77
N ILE A 407 -39.74 -61.27 10.67
CA ILE A 407 -40.43 -62.45 10.10
C ILE A 407 -39.35 -63.36 9.52
#